data_AF-A0A2A4KHG5-F1
#
_entry.id   AF-A0A2A4KHG5-F1
#
_cell.length_a   1.000
_cell.length_b   1.000
_cell.length_c   1.000
_cell.angle_alpha   90.00
_cell.angle_beta   90.00
_cell.angle_gamma   90.00
#
_symmetry.space_group_name_H-M   'P 1'
#
loop_
_entity.id
_entity.type
_entity.pdbx_description
1 polymer ?
#
loop_
_entity_poly.entity_id
_entity_poly.type
_entity_poly.pdbx_seq_one_letter_code
_entity_poly.pdbx_strand_id
1 'polypeptide(L)' 'MTTASKEDITHMRPKQRNKYRRLGFTWAEIKKIDRAIGRGETTLTLKTTAGEVTPDLPPKWR' A
#
# COMPACT_ATOMS: atom_id res chain seq x y z
N MET A 1 11.29 16.50 2.45
CA MET A 1 10.14 15.58 2.28
C MET A 1 10.63 14.39 1.47
N THR A 2 10.74 13.21 2.08
CA THR A 2 11.18 12.00 1.37
C THR A 2 9.99 11.45 0.57
N THR A 3 9.95 11.72 -0.73
CA THR A 3 8.92 11.16 -1.62
C THR A 3 9.12 9.66 -1.70
N ALA A 4 8.19 8.89 -1.14
CA ALA A 4 8.17 7.44 -1.32
C ALA A 4 8.15 7.13 -2.82
N SER A 5 8.98 6.19 -3.25
CA SER A 5 9.11 5.82 -4.67
C SER A 5 8.70 4.38 -4.90
N LYS A 6 8.73 3.96 -6.16
CA LYS A 6 8.41 2.60 -6.56
C LYS A 6 9.40 1.58 -5.97
N GLU A 7 10.67 1.96 -5.80
CA GLU A 7 11.72 1.10 -5.26
C GLU A 7 11.51 0.76 -3.78
N ASP A 8 10.77 1.58 -3.05
CA ASP A 8 10.46 1.37 -1.64
C ASP A 8 9.43 0.26 -1.37
N ILE A 9 8.79 -0.27 -2.42
CA ILE A 9 7.71 -1.26 -2.32
C ILE A 9 8.31 -2.63 -2.57
N THR A 10 8.39 -3.44 -1.52
CA THR A 10 9.16 -4.70 -1.50
C THR A 10 8.30 -5.94 -1.26
N HIS A 11 7.13 -5.79 -0.64
CA HIS A 11 6.25 -6.89 -0.26
C HIS A 11 5.04 -7.06 -1.19
N MET A 12 4.74 -6.07 -2.03
CA MET A 12 3.69 -6.11 -3.04
C MET A 12 4.19 -6.44 -4.44
N ARG A 13 3.37 -7.21 -5.17
CA ARG A 13 3.57 -7.43 -6.60
C ARG A 13 3.35 -6.14 -7.40
N PRO A 14 4.04 -5.96 -8.54
CA PRO A 14 3.80 -4.83 -9.45
C PRO A 14 2.33 -4.65 -9.84
N LYS A 15 1.58 -5.74 -10.01
CA LYS A 15 0.14 -5.71 -10.34
C LYS A 15 -0.71 -5.15 -9.20
N GLN A 16 -0.40 -5.52 -7.95
CA GLN A 16 -1.10 -5.01 -6.76
C GLN A 16 -0.80 -3.52 -6.55
N ARG A 17 0.48 -3.15 -6.62
CA ARG A 17 0.93 -1.76 -6.59
C ARG A 17 0.22 -0.90 -7.64
N ASN A 18 0.13 -1.38 -8.88
CA ASN A 18 -0.58 -0.67 -9.96
C ASN A 18 -2.09 -0.56 -9.69
N LYS A 19 -2.71 -1.54 -9.03
CA LYS A 19 -4.12 -1.45 -8.60
C LYS A 19 -4.31 -0.27 -7.65
N TYR A 20 -3.49 -0.16 -6.60
CA TYR A 20 -3.59 0.97 -5.66
C TYR A 20 -3.29 2.31 -6.34
N ARG A 21 -2.31 2.38 -7.25
CA ARG A 21 -2.08 3.59 -8.06
C ARG A 21 -3.31 3.99 -8.88
N ARG A 22 -4.01 3.03 -9.49
CA ARG A 22 -5.25 3.28 -10.27
C ARG A 22 -6.43 3.69 -9.38
N LEU A 23 -6.44 3.25 -8.12
CA LEU A 23 -7.43 3.67 -7.12
C LEU A 23 -7.14 5.08 -6.56
N GLY A 24 -6.08 5.75 -7.01
CA GLY A 24 -5.74 7.12 -6.60
C GLY A 24 -4.77 7.22 -5.43
N PHE A 25 -4.24 6.09 -4.92
CA PHE A 25 -3.29 6.12 -3.81
C PHE A 25 -1.94 6.72 -4.23
N THR A 26 -1.40 7.55 -3.35
CA THR A 26 -0.04 8.09 -3.44
C THR A 26 1.00 7.01 -3.15
N TRP A 27 2.23 7.22 -3.58
CA TRP A 27 3.33 6.30 -3.26
C TRP A 27 3.56 6.16 -1.75
N ALA A 28 3.34 7.22 -0.98
CA ALA A 28 3.47 7.19 0.47
C ALA A 28 2.42 6.29 1.13
N GLU A 29 1.17 6.33 0.65
CA GLU A 29 0.11 5.44 1.12
C GLU A 29 0.39 3.99 0.73
N ILE A 30 0.80 3.75 -0.52
CA ILE A 30 1.13 2.41 -0.98
C ILE A 30 2.30 1.82 -0.18
N LYS A 31 3.28 2.63 0.23
CA LYS A 31 4.37 2.19 1.11
C LYS A 31 3.86 1.75 2.50
N LYS A 32 2.81 2.40 3.03
CA LYS A 32 2.17 1.97 4.29
C LYS A 32 1.47 0.62 4.12
N ILE A 33 0.74 0.45 3.01
CA ILE A 33 0.11 -0.82 2.64
C ILE A 33 1.18 -1.92 2.50
N ASP A 34 2.31 -1.61 1.85
CA ASP A 34 3.41 -2.57 1.64
C ASP A 34 3.97 -3.06 2.96
N ARG A 35 4.19 -2.14 3.89
CA ARG A 35 4.69 -2.44 5.23
C ARG A 35 3.70 -3.30 6.04
N ALA A 36 2.40 -3.01 5.94
CA ALA A 36 1.35 -3.80 6.59
C ALA A 36 1.33 -5.24 6.04
N ILE A 37 1.41 -5.40 4.71
CA ILE A 37 1.55 -6.72 4.06
C ILE A 37 2.84 -7.41 4.54
N GLY A 38 3.96 -6.70 4.64
CA GLY A 38 5.22 -7.22 5.17
C GLY A 38 5.13 -7.74 6.61
N ARG A 39 4.26 -7.14 7.42
CA ARG A 39 3.95 -7.56 8.80
C ARG A 39 2.96 -8.73 8.87
N GLY A 40 2.31 -9.06 7.75
CA GLY A 40 1.24 -10.07 7.72
C GLY A 40 -0.13 -9.53 8.15
N GLU A 41 -0.31 -8.21 8.18
CA GLU A 41 -1.61 -7.59 8.42
C GLU A 41 -2.52 -7.84 7.21
N THR A 42 -3.77 -8.20 7.47
CA THR A 42 -4.79 -8.46 6.44
C THR A 42 -5.69 -7.25 6.17
N THR A 43 -5.67 -6.26 7.06
CA THR A 43 -6.45 -5.03 6.96
C THR A 43 -5.60 -3.87 7.47
N LEU A 44 -5.74 -2.71 6.83
CA LEU A 44 -5.06 -1.50 7.26
C LEU A 44 -6.00 -0.31 7.09
N THR A 45 -6.28 0.42 8.16
CA THR A 45 -7.02 1.67 8.07
C THR A 45 -6.06 2.81 7.69
N LEU A 46 -6.30 3.41 6.53
CA LEU A 46 -5.55 4.56 6.04
C LEU A 46 -6.42 5.82 6.06
N LYS A 47 -5.93 6.83 6.77
CA LYS A 47 -6.41 8.20 6.60
C LYS A 47 -5.79 8.76 5.32
N THR A 48 -6.58 8.77 4.25
CA THR A 48 -6.25 9.39 2.98
C THR A 48 -6.87 10.77 2.91
N THR A 49 -6.41 11.62 1.98
CA THR A 49 -7.03 12.94 1.76
C THR A 49 -8.50 12.83 1.34
N ALA A 50 -8.89 11.70 0.74
CA ALA A 50 -10.27 11.41 0.34
C ALA A 50 -11.15 10.83 1.46
N GLY A 51 -10.58 10.60 2.65
CA GLY A 51 -11.26 10.00 3.79
C GLY A 51 -10.54 8.78 4.36
N GLU A 52 -11.14 8.14 5.37
CA GLU A 52 -10.68 6.85 5.88
C GLU A 52 -11.04 5.73 4.91
N VAL A 53 -10.02 5.00 4.46
CA VAL A 53 -10.17 3.83 3.61
C VAL A 53 -9.54 2.65 4.31
N THR A 54 -10.28 1.55 4.42
CA THR A 54 -9.77 0.28 4.95
C THR A 54 -9.67 -0.72 3.79
N PRO A 55 -8.58 -0.71 3.01
CA PRO A 55 -8.36 -1.74 2.00
C PRO A 55 -8.12 -3.11 2.65
N ASP A 56 -8.81 -4.13 2.14
CA ASP A 56 -8.42 -5.53 2.37
C ASP A 56 -7.05 -5.77 1.72
N LEU A 57 -6.11 -6.22 2.55
CA LEU A 57 -4.75 -6.48 2.15
C LEU A 57 -4.61 -7.93 1.69
N PRO A 58 -4.00 -8.16 0.52
CA PRO A 58 -3.67 -9.50 0.08
C PRO A 58 -2.61 -10.11 1.02
N PRO A 59 -2.61 -11.45 1.17
CA PRO A 59 -1.60 -12.13 1.99
C PRO A 59 -0.19 -11.82 1.51
N LYS A 60 0.75 -11.82 2.47
CA LYS A 60 2.17 -11.62 2.21
C LYS A 60 2.66 -12.63 1.17
N TRP A 61 3.17 -12.13 0.06
CA TRP A 61 3.83 -12.97 -0.93
C TRP A 61 5.26 -13.21 -0.45
N ARG A 62 5.58 -14.49 -0.21
CA ARG A 62 6.89 -14.97 0.25
C ARG A 62 7.86 -15.11 -0.91
#